data_AF-A0A9D2FTD0-F1
#
_entry.id   AF-A0A9D2FTD0-F1
#
_cell.length_a   1.000
_cell.length_b   1.000
_cell.length_c   1.000
_cell.angle_alpha   90.00
_cell.angle_beta   90.00
_cell.angle_gamma   90.00
#
_symmetry.space_group_name_H-M   'P 1'
#
loop_
_entity.id
_entity.type
_entity.pdbx_description
1 polymer ?
#
loop_
_entity_poly.entity_id
_entity_poly.type
_entity_poly.pdbx_seq_one_letter_code
_entity_poly.pdbx_strand_id
1 'polypeptide(L)'
;VREMKREWREYLIEKAEDSPCQGENFWLSLGEEEGRCAKVILGIVEGIRRGEEESREKSRVCLEYLLFHCCQREWKFLKERRSVSIRELCFLESGYADCPFAGVSRICAGLLIAEFLGVEVEQGSSYSVLLKCVREGNEIWNERKFLTFPKSMLYFLKNYNFKPMNKRSR
;
A
#
# COMPACT_ATOMS: atom_id res chain seq x y z
N VAL A 1 -5.60 -30.02 -5.13
CA VAL A 1 -5.77 -28.64 -5.66
C VAL A 1 -6.87 -27.85 -4.93
N ARG A 2 -8.13 -28.30 -4.82
CA ARG A 2 -9.17 -27.55 -4.08
C ARG A 2 -8.90 -27.47 -2.58
N GLU A 3 -8.39 -28.54 -1.99
CA GLU A 3 -8.02 -28.63 -0.57
C GLU A 3 -6.84 -27.72 -0.22
N MET A 4 -5.73 -27.80 -0.98
CA MET A 4 -4.62 -26.83 -0.87
C MET A 4 -5.06 -25.36 -0.99
N LYS A 5 -6.07 -25.03 -1.83
CA LYS A 5 -6.59 -23.66 -1.92
C LYS A 5 -7.36 -23.24 -0.66
N ARG A 6 -8.04 -24.19 0.00
CA ARG A 6 -8.74 -23.95 1.26
C ARG A 6 -7.75 -23.79 2.40
N GLU A 7 -6.83 -24.73 2.57
CA GLU A 7 -5.78 -24.70 3.59
C GLU A 7 -4.95 -23.41 3.52
N TRP A 8 -4.56 -23.01 2.31
CA TRP A 8 -3.83 -21.76 2.12
C TRP A 8 -4.66 -20.52 2.46
N ARG A 9 -5.95 -20.52 2.12
CA ARG A 9 -6.84 -19.41 2.48
C ARG A 9 -7.02 -19.32 4.00
N GLU A 10 -7.19 -20.44 4.68
CA GLU A 10 -7.32 -20.51 6.14
C GLU A 10 -6.03 -20.03 6.81
N TYR A 11 -4.86 -20.46 6.32
CA TYR A 11 -3.57 -19.96 6.75
C TYR A 11 -3.46 -18.42 6.66
N LEU A 12 -3.83 -17.84 5.51
CA LEU A 12 -3.76 -16.38 5.34
C LEU A 12 -4.72 -15.64 6.28
N ILE A 13 -5.92 -16.18 6.50
CA ILE A 13 -6.89 -15.58 7.43
C ILE A 13 -6.35 -15.60 8.86
N GLU A 14 -5.81 -16.74 9.31
CA GLU A 14 -5.17 -16.87 10.63
C GLU A 14 -4.06 -15.83 10.81
N LYS A 15 -3.14 -15.70 9.84
CA LYS A 15 -2.05 -14.71 9.91
C LYS A 15 -2.54 -13.26 9.92
N ALA A 16 -3.63 -12.97 9.23
CA ALA A 16 -4.24 -11.65 9.26
C ALA A 16 -4.86 -11.32 10.62
N GLU A 17 -5.51 -12.30 11.26
CA GLU A 17 -6.16 -12.14 12.56
C GLU A 17 -5.12 -11.99 13.70
N ASP A 18 -3.96 -12.63 13.58
CA ASP A 18 -2.83 -12.47 14.50
C ASP A 18 -1.93 -11.25 14.20
N SER A 19 -2.30 -10.41 13.23
CA SER A 19 -1.50 -9.25 12.84
C SER A 19 -1.63 -8.12 13.87
N PRO A 20 -0.51 -7.57 14.37
CA PRO A 20 -0.53 -6.39 15.25
C PRO A 20 -0.71 -5.09 14.47
N CYS A 21 -0.80 -5.15 13.14
CA CYS A 21 -0.61 -3.98 12.27
C CYS A 21 -1.88 -3.18 12.01
N GLN A 22 -3.06 -3.64 12.43
CA GLN A 22 -4.34 -2.97 12.16
C GLN A 22 -5.19 -2.84 13.42
N GLY A 23 -5.66 -1.62 13.70
CA GLY A 23 -6.61 -1.35 14.79
C GLY A 23 -8.06 -1.71 14.41
N GLU A 24 -8.94 -1.79 15.41
CA GLU A 24 -10.37 -2.13 15.23
C GLU A 24 -11.08 -1.20 14.23
N ASN A 25 -10.73 0.10 14.22
CA ASN A 25 -11.34 1.09 13.35
C ASN A 25 -11.04 0.86 11.86
N PHE A 26 -9.88 0.28 11.53
CA PHE A 26 -9.55 -0.07 10.15
C PHE A 26 -10.59 -1.04 9.60
N TRP A 27 -10.87 -2.13 10.33
CA TRP A 27 -11.83 -3.15 9.92
C TRP A 27 -13.25 -2.61 9.83
N LEU A 28 -13.66 -1.74 10.77
CA LEU A 28 -14.98 -1.11 10.75
C LEU A 28 -15.19 -0.15 9.57
N SER A 29 -14.10 0.34 8.95
CA SER A 29 -14.17 1.26 7.81
C SER A 29 -14.35 0.58 6.46
N LEU A 30 -14.22 -0.75 6.40
CA LEU A 30 -14.28 -1.52 5.18
C LEU A 30 -15.67 -2.14 4.96
N GLY A 31 -16.13 -2.13 3.72
CA GLY A 31 -17.26 -2.98 3.32
C GLY A 31 -16.91 -4.47 3.39
N GLU A 32 -17.92 -5.34 3.26
CA GLU A 32 -17.73 -6.80 3.39
C GLU A 32 -16.71 -7.38 2.39
N GLU A 33 -16.74 -6.93 1.13
CA GLU A 33 -15.78 -7.37 0.11
C GLU A 33 -14.38 -6.82 0.37
N GLU A 34 -14.27 -5.54 0.69
CA GLU A 34 -13.00 -4.87 1.00
C GLU A 34 -12.33 -5.50 2.22
N GLY A 35 -13.10 -5.82 3.26
CA GLY A 35 -12.63 -6.52 4.45
C GLY A 35 -12.07 -7.91 4.13
N ARG A 36 -12.75 -8.66 3.25
CA ARG A 36 -12.24 -9.98 2.79
C ARG A 36 -10.92 -9.84 2.03
N CYS A 37 -10.81 -8.88 1.13
CA CYS A 37 -9.57 -8.61 0.40
C CYS A 37 -8.45 -8.15 1.32
N ALA A 38 -8.74 -7.24 2.25
CA ALA A 38 -7.77 -6.72 3.21
C ALA A 38 -7.22 -7.83 4.12
N LYS A 39 -8.08 -8.75 4.60
CA LYS A 39 -7.63 -9.93 5.36
C LYS A 39 -6.66 -10.79 4.55
N VAL A 40 -6.97 -11.08 3.29
CA VAL A 40 -6.07 -11.90 2.44
C VAL A 40 -4.73 -11.21 2.23
N ILE A 41 -4.72 -9.92 1.90
CA ILE A 41 -3.49 -9.15 1.67
C ILE A 41 -2.66 -9.07 2.96
N LEU A 42 -3.30 -8.80 4.10
CA LEU A 42 -2.63 -8.74 5.40
C LEU A 42 -2.01 -10.09 5.78
N GLY A 43 -2.75 -11.18 5.54
CA GLY A 43 -2.26 -12.54 5.73
C GLY A 43 -1.02 -12.84 4.90
N ILE A 44 -0.99 -12.37 3.65
CA ILE A 44 0.17 -12.54 2.75
C ILE A 44 1.37 -11.77 3.33
N VAL A 45 1.17 -10.51 3.75
CA VAL A 45 2.24 -9.67 4.33
C VAL A 45 2.79 -10.29 5.61
N GLU A 46 1.92 -10.80 6.48
CA GLU A 46 2.35 -11.51 7.70
C GLU A 46 3.02 -12.85 7.41
N GLY A 47 2.58 -13.57 6.38
CA GLY A 47 3.24 -14.77 5.87
C GLY A 47 4.68 -14.49 5.40
N ILE A 48 4.92 -13.33 4.75
CA ILE A 48 6.27 -12.89 4.40
C ILE A 48 7.09 -12.59 5.67
N ARG A 49 6.51 -11.85 6.61
CA ARG A 49 7.23 -11.33 7.78
C ARG A 49 7.56 -12.39 8.83
N ARG A 50 6.65 -13.35 9.04
CA ARG A 50 6.69 -14.31 10.16
C ARG A 50 6.61 -15.76 9.73
N GLY A 51 6.28 -16.05 8.46
CA GLY A 51 6.15 -17.42 7.98
C GLY A 51 7.49 -18.15 7.95
N GLU A 52 7.40 -19.48 7.95
CA GLU A 52 8.53 -20.38 7.64
C GLU A 52 8.94 -20.23 6.17
N GLU A 53 10.13 -20.71 5.81
CA GLU A 53 10.75 -20.47 4.49
C GLU A 53 9.81 -20.75 3.30
N GLU A 54 9.17 -21.92 3.26
CA GLU A 54 8.24 -22.28 2.18
C GLU A 54 7.02 -21.34 2.13
N SER A 55 6.42 -21.05 3.29
CA SER A 55 5.24 -20.18 3.39
C SER A 55 5.59 -18.72 3.07
N ARG A 56 6.79 -18.29 3.43
CA ARG A 56 7.32 -16.96 3.13
C ARG A 56 7.50 -16.78 1.62
N GLU A 57 8.10 -17.75 0.94
CA GLU A 57 8.28 -17.69 -0.50
C GLU A 57 6.94 -17.75 -1.24
N LYS A 58 6.02 -18.64 -0.84
CA LYS A 58 4.65 -18.66 -1.39
C LYS A 58 3.95 -17.31 -1.23
N SER A 59 4.04 -16.71 -0.04
CA SER A 59 3.43 -15.40 0.24
C SER A 59 4.07 -14.30 -0.60
N ARG A 60 5.40 -14.33 -0.76
CA ARG A 60 6.15 -13.39 -1.60
C ARG A 60 5.69 -13.47 -3.06
N VAL A 61 5.61 -14.67 -3.64
CA VAL A 61 5.12 -14.89 -5.01
C VAL A 61 3.65 -14.44 -5.16
N CYS A 62 2.79 -14.72 -4.17
CA CYS A 62 1.42 -14.22 -4.19
C CYS A 62 1.34 -12.70 -4.19
N LEU A 63 2.14 -12.04 -3.34
CA LEU A 63 2.18 -10.57 -3.29
C LEU A 63 2.70 -9.97 -4.59
N GLU A 64 3.77 -10.56 -5.15
CA GLU A 64 4.34 -10.16 -6.43
C GLU A 64 3.29 -10.23 -7.55
N TYR A 65 2.57 -11.36 -7.64
CA TYR A 65 1.48 -11.54 -8.60
C TYR A 65 0.38 -10.49 -8.43
N LEU A 66 -0.05 -10.22 -7.19
CA LEU A 66 -1.06 -9.19 -6.92
C LEU A 66 -0.59 -7.80 -7.34
N LEU A 67 0.65 -7.44 -7.01
CA LEU A 67 1.22 -6.15 -7.40
C LEU A 67 1.34 -6.02 -8.92
N PHE A 68 1.82 -7.07 -9.60
CA PHE A 68 1.92 -7.09 -11.06
C PHE A 68 0.55 -6.87 -11.72
N HIS A 69 -0.51 -7.52 -11.23
CA HIS A 69 -1.84 -7.45 -11.84
C HIS A 69 -2.66 -6.22 -11.42
N CYS A 70 -2.58 -5.78 -10.16
CA CYS A 70 -3.38 -4.67 -9.64
C CYS A 70 -2.66 -3.31 -9.75
N CYS A 71 -1.34 -3.30 -9.93
CA CYS A 71 -0.50 -2.10 -10.01
C CYS A 71 0.37 -2.10 -11.27
N GLN A 72 -0.22 -2.49 -12.41
CA GLN A 72 0.50 -2.62 -13.69
C GLN A 72 1.23 -1.35 -14.13
N ARG A 73 0.68 -0.18 -13.80
CA ARG A 73 1.26 1.11 -14.20
C ARG A 73 2.56 1.38 -13.45
N GLU A 74 2.55 1.19 -12.13
CA GLU A 74 3.71 1.31 -11.24
C GLU A 74 4.75 0.27 -11.63
N TRP A 75 4.30 -0.97 -11.87
CA TRP A 75 5.16 -2.07 -12.28
C TRP A 75 5.93 -1.76 -13.56
N LYS A 76 5.22 -1.32 -14.62
CA LYS A 76 5.84 -0.94 -15.90
C LYS A 76 6.78 0.25 -15.73
N PHE A 77 6.40 1.23 -14.90
CA PHE A 77 7.22 2.40 -14.63
C PHE A 77 8.55 2.04 -13.95
N LEU A 78 8.55 1.06 -13.06
CA LEU A 78 9.71 0.68 -12.24
C LEU A 78 10.60 -0.41 -12.86
N LYS A 79 10.04 -1.34 -13.64
CA LYS A 79 10.75 -2.53 -14.16
C LYS A 79 12.06 -2.23 -14.89
N GLU A 80 12.16 -1.09 -15.55
CA GLU A 80 13.32 -0.73 -16.38
C GLU A 80 14.27 0.27 -15.70
N ARG A 81 14.04 0.56 -14.42
CA ARG A 81 14.79 1.57 -13.67
C ARG A 81 15.77 0.94 -12.70
N ARG A 82 16.81 1.69 -12.37
CA ARG A 82 17.75 1.36 -11.29
C ARG A 82 17.42 2.08 -9.99
N SER A 83 16.90 3.30 -10.08
CA SER A 83 16.45 4.09 -8.94
C SER A 83 15.14 4.83 -9.23
N VAL A 84 14.46 5.23 -8.16
CA VAL A 84 13.26 6.07 -8.22
C VAL A 84 13.20 7.03 -7.03
N SER A 85 12.78 8.26 -7.27
CA SER A 85 12.48 9.22 -6.21
C SER A 85 11.01 9.16 -5.77
N ILE A 86 10.74 9.51 -4.51
CA ILE A 86 9.35 9.66 -4.03
C ILE A 86 8.56 10.67 -4.85
N ARG A 87 9.23 11.72 -5.35
CA ARG A 87 8.57 12.73 -6.19
C ARG A 87 8.05 12.15 -7.50
N GLU A 88 8.79 11.23 -8.11
CA GLU A 88 8.37 10.55 -9.34
C GLU A 88 7.18 9.62 -9.08
N LEU A 89 7.17 8.90 -7.95
CA LEU A 89 6.02 8.09 -7.54
C LEU A 89 4.79 8.96 -7.27
N CYS A 90 4.94 10.10 -6.58
CA CYS A 90 3.86 11.06 -6.38
C CYS A 90 3.30 11.59 -7.71
N PHE A 91 4.17 11.86 -8.69
CA PHE A 91 3.73 12.31 -10.01
C PHE A 91 2.96 11.24 -10.76
N LEU A 92 3.33 9.96 -10.61
CA LEU A 92 2.59 8.86 -11.18
C LEU A 92 1.14 8.85 -10.64
N GLU A 93 0.99 9.06 -9.34
CA GLU A 93 -0.31 8.95 -8.67
C GLU A 93 -1.15 10.23 -8.68
N SER A 94 -0.73 11.28 -9.39
CA SER A 94 -1.38 12.60 -9.39
C SER A 94 -2.88 12.60 -9.76
N GLY A 95 -3.42 11.49 -10.29
CA GLY A 95 -4.84 11.27 -10.56
C GLY A 95 -5.71 11.02 -9.31
N TYR A 96 -5.10 10.75 -8.15
CA TYR A 96 -5.80 10.50 -6.88
C TYR A 96 -5.81 11.71 -5.93
N ALA A 97 -5.71 12.91 -6.48
CA ALA A 97 -5.63 14.18 -5.76
C ALA A 97 -6.74 14.36 -4.71
N ASP A 98 -7.95 13.96 -5.11
CA ASP A 98 -9.17 14.13 -4.33
C ASP A 98 -9.40 12.97 -3.35
N CYS A 99 -8.55 11.94 -3.38
CA CYS A 99 -8.60 10.77 -2.50
C CYS A 99 -7.25 10.58 -1.77
N PRO A 100 -6.96 11.39 -0.73
CA PRO A 100 -5.74 11.36 0.08
C PRO A 100 -5.16 9.97 0.39
N PHE A 101 -5.96 9.11 1.00
CA PHE A 101 -5.53 7.76 1.39
C PHE A 101 -5.26 6.87 0.18
N ALA A 102 -6.03 7.02 -0.91
CA ALA A 102 -5.80 6.26 -2.13
C ALA A 102 -4.45 6.65 -2.76
N GLY A 103 -4.15 7.95 -2.87
CA GLY A 103 -2.87 8.43 -3.38
C GLY A 103 -1.67 7.92 -2.55
N VAL A 104 -1.77 8.00 -1.21
CA VAL A 104 -0.71 7.47 -0.32
C VAL A 104 -0.57 5.96 -0.46
N SER A 105 -1.67 5.20 -0.47
CA SER A 105 -1.65 3.74 -0.64
C SER A 105 -1.01 3.32 -1.97
N ARG A 106 -1.23 4.07 -3.04
CA ARG A 106 -0.62 3.80 -4.35
C ARG A 106 0.88 4.10 -4.36
N ILE A 107 1.31 5.16 -3.68
CA ILE A 107 2.75 5.43 -3.49
C ILE A 107 3.39 4.29 -2.68
N CYS A 108 2.75 3.82 -1.61
CA CYS A 108 3.21 2.66 -0.84
C CYS A 108 3.29 1.38 -1.69
N ALA A 109 2.31 1.14 -2.57
CA ALA A 109 2.37 0.03 -3.51
C ALA A 109 3.56 0.15 -4.48
N GLY A 110 3.83 1.37 -4.99
CA GLY A 110 5.02 1.65 -5.79
C GLY A 110 6.33 1.37 -5.05
N LEU A 111 6.40 1.68 -3.75
CA LEU A 111 7.56 1.36 -2.91
C LEU A 111 7.77 -0.14 -2.74
N LEU A 112 6.69 -0.90 -2.50
CA LEU A 112 6.76 -2.36 -2.44
C LEU A 112 7.26 -2.95 -3.77
N ILE A 113 6.74 -2.44 -4.89
CA ILE A 113 7.19 -2.88 -6.22
C ILE A 113 8.66 -2.56 -6.45
N ALA A 114 9.13 -1.38 -6.03
CA ALA A 114 10.54 -1.02 -6.13
C ALA A 114 11.42 -2.01 -5.35
N GLU A 115 11.00 -2.40 -4.15
CA GLU A 115 11.68 -3.42 -3.34
C GLU A 115 11.72 -4.78 -4.06
N PHE A 116 10.59 -5.25 -4.61
CA PHE A 116 10.52 -6.50 -5.37
C PHE A 116 11.45 -6.53 -6.58
N LEU A 117 11.57 -5.42 -7.29
CA LEU A 117 12.36 -5.28 -8.50
C LEU A 117 13.83 -4.91 -8.24
N GLY A 118 14.23 -4.70 -6.98
CA GLY A 118 15.57 -4.26 -6.63
C GLY A 118 15.89 -2.83 -7.11
N VAL A 119 14.87 -1.98 -7.25
CA VAL A 119 15.01 -0.57 -7.61
C VAL A 119 15.31 0.24 -6.35
N GLU A 120 16.39 1.01 -6.36
CA GLU A 120 16.79 1.83 -5.24
C GLU A 120 15.83 3.02 -5.03
N VAL A 121 15.37 3.23 -3.79
CA VAL A 121 14.49 4.37 -3.46
C VAL A 121 15.33 5.50 -2.89
N GLU A 122 15.31 6.65 -3.57
CA GLU A 122 16.06 7.83 -3.14
C GLU A 122 15.44 8.45 -1.86
N GLN A 123 16.19 8.42 -0.77
CA GLN A 123 15.76 8.94 0.53
C GLN A 123 15.99 10.46 0.62
N GLY A 124 15.10 11.22 -0.01
CA GLY A 124 15.08 12.69 0.05
C GLY A 124 14.11 13.27 1.09
N SER A 125 13.94 14.59 1.08
CA SER A 125 12.96 15.29 1.93
C SER A 125 11.52 14.81 1.69
N SER A 126 11.18 14.35 0.48
CA SER A 126 9.87 13.79 0.17
C SER A 126 9.59 12.47 0.87
N TYR A 127 10.63 11.67 1.11
CA TYR A 127 10.53 10.40 1.84
C TYR A 127 10.17 10.63 3.31
N SER A 128 10.81 11.61 3.96
CA SER A 128 10.50 11.93 5.36
C SER A 128 9.07 12.46 5.55
N VAL A 129 8.54 13.23 4.57
CA VAL A 129 7.13 13.66 4.62
C VAL A 129 6.17 12.49 4.42
N LEU A 130 6.45 11.58 3.49
CA LEU A 130 5.63 10.38 3.30
C LEU A 130 5.58 9.52 4.57
N LEU A 131 6.72 9.27 5.22
CA LEU A 131 6.78 8.55 6.49
C LEU A 131 5.92 9.21 7.57
N LYS A 132 5.95 10.55 7.65
CA LYS A 132 5.10 11.29 8.58
C LYS A 132 3.61 11.07 8.27
N CYS A 133 3.22 11.12 6.99
CA CYS A 133 1.82 10.88 6.58
C CYS A 133 1.35 9.48 6.94
N VAL A 134 2.19 8.46 6.73
CA VAL A 134 1.86 7.06 7.07
C VAL A 134 1.71 6.91 8.58
N ARG A 135 2.59 7.52 9.39
CA ARG A 135 2.49 7.48 10.86
C ARG A 135 1.22 8.13 11.37
N GLU A 136 0.91 9.34 10.90
CA GLU A 136 -0.33 10.03 11.29
C GLU A 136 -1.58 9.28 10.80
N GLY A 137 -1.51 8.62 9.63
CA GLY A 137 -2.56 7.73 9.16
C GLY A 137 -2.78 6.55 10.11
N ASN A 138 -1.70 5.91 10.56
CA ASN A 138 -1.79 4.81 11.53
C ASN A 138 -2.36 5.27 12.88
N GLU A 139 -2.06 6.49 13.33
CA GLU A 139 -2.67 7.07 14.53
C GLU A 139 -4.20 7.18 14.41
N ILE A 140 -4.73 7.54 13.24
CA ILE A 140 -6.19 7.56 12.99
C ILE A 140 -6.79 6.15 13.07
N TRP A 141 -6.10 5.16 12.53
CA TRP A 141 -6.57 3.78 12.57
C TRP A 141 -6.45 3.15 13.97
N ASN A 142 -5.56 3.66 14.82
CA ASN A 142 -5.32 3.16 16.17
C ASN A 142 -6.07 3.93 17.28
N GLU A 143 -6.35 5.23 17.10
CA GLU A 143 -7.06 6.06 18.09
C GLU A 143 -8.54 6.24 17.71
N ARG A 144 -9.45 6.24 18.69
CA ARG A 144 -10.89 6.55 18.52
C ARG A 144 -11.17 8.03 18.18
N LYS A 145 -10.35 8.65 17.33
CA LYS A 145 -10.56 10.04 16.90
C LYS A 145 -11.30 10.06 15.57
N PHE A 146 -12.37 10.86 15.51
CA PHE A 146 -13.14 11.09 14.28
C PHE A 146 -12.21 11.44 13.11
N LEU A 147 -12.53 10.90 11.92
CA LEU A 147 -11.87 11.10 10.63
C LEU A 147 -11.63 12.59 10.33
N THR A 148 -10.57 13.14 10.89
CA THR A 148 -10.04 14.45 10.54
C THR A 148 -8.66 14.20 9.97
N PHE A 149 -8.51 14.43 8.66
CA PHE A 149 -7.24 14.24 7.98
C PHE A 149 -6.15 15.04 8.68
N PRO A 150 -5.00 14.43 9.01
CA PRO A 150 -4.00 15.10 9.79
C PRO A 150 -3.29 16.14 8.91
N LYS A 151 -2.87 17.26 9.51
CA LYS A 151 -2.38 18.44 8.76
C LYS A 151 -1.18 18.12 7.87
N SER A 152 -0.36 17.11 8.21
CA SER A 152 0.79 16.75 7.37
C SER A 152 0.38 15.96 6.13
N MET A 153 -0.68 15.14 6.21
CA MET A 153 -1.28 14.49 5.04
C MET A 153 -1.87 15.55 4.09
N LEU A 154 -2.60 16.53 4.63
CA LEU A 154 -3.10 17.66 3.84
C LEU A 154 -1.95 18.50 3.22
N TYR A 155 -0.85 18.68 3.95
CA TYR A 155 0.34 19.38 3.47
C TYR A 155 1.06 18.60 2.36
N PHE A 156 1.24 17.29 2.52
CA PHE A 156 1.87 16.41 1.53
C PHE A 156 1.10 16.46 0.20
N LEU A 157 -0.23 16.35 0.27
CA LEU A 157 -1.09 16.38 -0.90
C LEU A 157 -1.10 17.75 -1.59
N LYS A 158 -1.09 18.85 -0.82
CA LYS A 158 -1.03 20.23 -1.36
C LYS A 158 0.32 20.59 -1.98
N ASN A 159 1.45 20.10 -1.43
CA ASN A 159 2.78 20.54 -1.83
C ASN A 159 3.51 19.61 -2.80
N TYR A 160 3.08 18.35 -2.94
CA TYR A 160 3.68 17.40 -3.90
C TYR A 160 2.93 17.29 -5.24
N ASN A 161 2.17 18.33 -5.63
CA ASN A 161 1.58 18.49 -6.97
C ASN A 161 0.75 17.30 -7.46
N PHE A 162 -0.24 16.91 -6.66
CA PHE A 162 -1.51 16.48 -7.22
C PHE A 162 -2.18 17.68 -7.90
N LYS A 163 -1.67 18.15 -9.04
CA LYS A 163 -2.43 19.09 -9.86
C LYS A 163 -3.60 18.29 -10.44
N PRO A 164 -4.87 18.75 -10.32
CA PRO A 164 -5.88 18.25 -11.23
C PRO A 164 -5.32 18.41 -12.64
N MET A 165 -5.39 17.36 -13.45
CA MET A 165 -5.16 17.52 -14.89
C MET A 165 -6.00 18.72 -15.30
N ASN A 166 -5.35 19.81 -15.74
CA ASN A 166 -6.05 20.87 -16.45
C ASN A 166 -6.90 20.14 -17.48
N LYS A 167 -8.23 20.24 -17.35
CA LYS A 167 -9.16 19.82 -18.39
C LYS A 167 -8.57 20.38 -19.66
N ARG A 168 -8.09 19.51 -20.55
CA ARG A 168 -7.72 19.93 -21.90
C ARG A 168 -9.02 20.47 -22.48
N SER A 169 -9.11 21.78 -22.57
CA SER A 169 -10.12 22.47 -23.34
C SER A 169 -10.12 21.86 -24.73
N ARG A 170 -11.20 21.17 -25.07
CA ARG A 170 -11.65 20.97 -26.44
C ARG A 170 -13.10 21.40 -26.48
#